data_AF-A0A0M8UG51-F1
#
_entry.id   AF-A0A0M8UG51-F1
#
_cell.length_a   1.000
_cell.length_b   1.000
_cell.length_c   1.000
_cell.angle_alpha   90.00
_cell.angle_beta   90.00
_cell.angle_gamma   90.00
#
_symmetry.space_group_name_H-M   'P 1'
#
loop_
_entity.id
_entity.type
_entity.pdbx_description
1 polymer ?
#
loop_
_entity_poly.entity_id
_entity_poly.type
_entity_poly.pdbx_seq_one_letter_code
_entity_poly.pdbx_strand_id
1 'polypeptide(L)'
;MNSVLTRRTGLPSFDFERADERAAMGHLLGRVVERDYPKSNLMISALVHYLGANDAGPGFYALAQQLGLLPKGSSPMAKLEFWIGQVNCLHDRHARS
;
A
#
# COMPACT_ATOMS: atom_id res chain seq x y z
N MET A 1 15.06 3.17 6.82
CA MET A 1 14.53 2.83 5.48
C MET A 1 14.83 3.96 4.46
N ASN A 2 14.40 5.21 4.69
CA ASN A 2 14.59 6.32 3.73
C ASN A 2 16.07 6.71 3.45
N SER A 3 16.96 6.70 4.44
CA SER A 3 18.36 7.15 4.27
C SER A 3 19.18 6.31 3.28
N VAL A 4 18.87 5.02 3.15
CA VAL A 4 19.55 4.11 2.21
C VAL A 4 19.14 4.38 0.77
N LEU A 5 17.85 4.68 0.54
CA LEU A 5 17.32 5.01 -0.78
C LEU A 5 17.90 6.34 -1.27
N THR A 6 17.84 7.39 -0.44
CA THR A 6 18.42 8.71 -0.76
C THR A 6 19.91 8.61 -1.10
N ARG A 7 20.68 7.81 -0.35
CA ARG A 7 22.10 7.60 -0.62
C ARG A 7 22.36 6.88 -1.96
N ARG A 8 21.50 5.96 -2.38
CA ARG A 8 21.69 5.16 -3.60
C ARG A 8 21.18 5.83 -4.87
N THR A 9 20.13 6.64 -4.76
CA THR A 9 19.49 7.28 -5.93
C THR A 9 19.83 8.76 -6.07
N GLY A 10 20.37 9.39 -5.02
CA GLY A 10 20.54 10.85 -4.95
C GLY A 10 19.22 11.62 -4.84
N LEU A 11 18.08 10.92 -4.76
CA LEU A 11 16.76 11.55 -4.68
C LEU A 11 16.44 11.94 -3.24
N PRO A 12 15.80 13.11 -3.03
CA PRO A 12 15.38 13.53 -1.70
C PRO A 12 14.46 12.50 -1.06
N SER A 13 14.61 12.31 0.25
CA SER A 13 13.71 11.47 1.04
C SER A 13 12.34 12.11 1.14
N PHE A 14 11.29 11.29 1.22
CA PHE A 14 9.96 11.77 1.59
C PHE A 14 9.96 12.21 3.06
N ASP A 15 9.50 13.43 3.27
CA ASP A 15 9.09 14.03 4.53
C ASP A 15 7.62 13.70 4.79
N PHE A 16 7.40 12.73 5.66
CA PHE A 16 6.06 12.27 6.01
C PHE A 16 5.31 13.23 6.93
N GLU A 17 5.91 14.31 7.43
CA GLU A 17 5.17 15.36 8.14
C GLU A 17 4.35 16.22 7.15
N ARG A 18 4.73 16.24 5.88
CA ARG A 18 4.05 17.01 4.83
C ARG A 18 2.98 16.21 4.09
N ALA A 19 1.78 16.77 3.98
CA ALA A 19 0.63 16.10 3.39
C ALA A 19 0.78 15.80 1.89
N ASP A 20 1.44 16.69 1.15
CA ASP A 20 1.74 16.53 -0.28
C ASP A 20 2.74 15.40 -0.52
N GLU A 21 3.78 15.28 0.30
CA GLU A 21 4.77 14.20 0.19
C GLU A 21 4.19 12.84 0.60
N ARG A 22 3.30 12.82 1.61
CA ARG A 22 2.49 11.64 1.93
C ARG A 22 1.61 11.20 0.75
N ALA A 23 0.98 12.15 0.05
CA ALA A 23 0.19 11.86 -1.15
C ALA A 23 1.07 11.35 -2.30
N ALA A 24 2.26 11.91 -2.49
CA ALA A 24 3.22 11.47 -3.51
C ALA A 24 3.69 10.02 -3.26
N MET A 25 3.96 9.64 -2.00
CA MET A 25 4.25 8.25 -1.65
C MET A 25 3.06 7.33 -1.96
N GLY A 26 1.84 7.73 -1.58
CA GLY A 26 0.62 6.98 -1.89
C GLY A 26 0.43 6.78 -3.39
N HIS A 27 0.70 7.81 -4.19
CA HIS A 27 0.67 7.73 -5.65
C HIS A 27 1.69 6.75 -6.21
N LEU A 28 2.94 6.81 -5.74
CA LEU A 28 3.99 5.88 -6.17
C LEU A 28 3.64 4.42 -5.85
N LEU A 29 3.12 4.16 -4.65
CA LEU A 29 2.64 2.84 -4.25
C LEU A 29 1.50 2.37 -5.14
N GLY A 30 0.56 3.25 -5.49
CA GLY A 30 -0.51 2.95 -6.43
C GLY A 30 0.03 2.52 -7.79
N ARG A 31 1.02 3.24 -8.33
CA ARG A 31 1.68 2.90 -9.61
C ARG A 31 2.40 1.55 -9.57
N VAL A 32 3.02 1.20 -8.44
CA VAL A 32 3.64 -0.12 -8.25
C VAL A 32 2.58 -1.22 -8.27
N VAL A 33 1.46 -1.03 -7.56
CA VAL A 33 0.34 -1.98 -7.54
C VAL A 33 -0.29 -2.12 -8.93
N GLU A 34 -0.59 -1.02 -9.63
CA GLU A 34 -1.14 -1.08 -11.00
C GLU A 34 -0.28 -1.92 -11.95
N ARG A 35 1.05 -1.87 -11.79
CA ARG A 35 2.00 -2.60 -12.63
C ARG A 35 2.14 -4.08 -12.25
N ASP A 36 2.10 -4.40 -10.95
CA ASP A 36 2.33 -5.76 -10.45
C ASP A 36 1.05 -6.58 -10.32
N TYR A 37 -0.08 -5.93 -9.99
CA TYR A 37 -1.36 -6.56 -9.73
C TYR A 37 -1.82 -7.51 -10.86
N PRO A 38 -1.71 -7.18 -12.16
CA PRO A 38 -2.08 -8.10 -13.24
C PRO A 38 -1.29 -9.43 -13.24
N LYS A 39 -0.14 -9.46 -12.57
CA LYS A 39 0.72 -10.64 -12.46
C LYS A 39 0.57 -11.35 -11.11
N SER A 40 0.31 -10.60 -10.05
CA SER A 40 0.29 -11.12 -8.69
C SER A 40 -1.11 -11.33 -8.11
N ASN A 41 -2.11 -10.59 -8.59
CA ASN A 41 -3.40 -10.37 -7.95
C ASN A 41 -3.27 -9.87 -6.49
N LEU A 42 -2.13 -9.26 -6.15
CA LEU A 42 -1.83 -8.78 -4.80
C LEU A 42 -1.47 -7.31 -4.83
N MET A 43 -1.95 -6.61 -3.81
CA MET A 43 -1.65 -5.20 -3.59
C MET A 43 -0.52 -5.09 -2.57
N ILE A 44 0.74 -5.02 -3.02
CA ILE A 44 1.90 -4.92 -2.11
C ILE A 44 1.83 -3.73 -1.13
N SER A 45 1.05 -2.70 -1.49
CA SER A 45 0.74 -1.57 -0.61
C SER A 45 0.00 -1.98 0.68
N ALA A 46 -0.58 -3.18 0.77
CA ALA A 46 -1.18 -3.74 1.98
C ALA A 46 -0.18 -3.92 3.14
N LEU A 47 1.12 -4.07 2.84
CA LEU A 47 2.18 -4.20 3.86
C LEU A 47 2.68 -2.86 4.38
N VAL A 48 2.23 -1.74 3.79
CA VAL A 48 2.64 -0.40 4.21
C VAL A 48 1.70 0.08 5.31
N HIS A 49 2.19 0.10 6.54
CA HIS A 49 1.49 0.73 7.65
C HIS A 49 1.85 2.20 7.74
N TYR A 50 0.86 3.04 8.01
CA TYR A 50 1.13 4.43 8.39
C TYR A 50 1.74 4.44 9.79
N LEU A 51 2.80 5.23 9.98
CA LEU A 51 3.32 5.52 11.31
C LEU A 51 2.19 6.16 12.14
N GLY A 52 1.72 5.45 13.16
CA GLY A 52 0.62 5.89 14.04
C GLY A 52 -0.77 5.31 13.74
N ALA A 53 -0.91 4.40 12.76
CA ALA A 53 -2.17 3.69 12.50
C ALA A 53 -1.95 2.17 12.42
N ASN A 54 -2.86 1.40 13.02
CA ASN A 54 -2.89 -0.07 12.97
C ASN A 54 -3.76 -0.62 11.81
N ASP A 55 -3.90 0.15 10.73
CA ASP A 55 -4.73 -0.21 9.57
C ASP A 55 -4.01 0.15 8.26
N ALA A 56 -4.42 -0.49 7.17
CA ALA A 56 -4.09 -0.02 5.84
C ALA A 56 -4.61 1.42 5.66
N GLY A 57 -3.71 2.33 5.30
CA GLY A 57 -4.07 3.74 5.11
C GLY A 57 -5.18 3.93 4.06
N PRO A 58 -5.91 5.06 4.07
CA PRO A 58 -7.05 5.31 3.19
C PRO A 58 -6.74 5.18 1.69
N GLY A 59 -5.49 5.44 1.28
CA GLY A 59 -5.05 5.26 -0.10
C GLY A 59 -5.11 3.82 -0.60
N PHE A 60 -4.87 2.82 0.28
CA PHE A 60 -5.00 1.41 -0.07
C PHE A 60 -6.44 1.05 -0.42
N TYR A 61 -7.39 1.44 0.45
CA TYR A 61 -8.81 1.18 0.22
C TYR A 61 -9.37 1.92 -0.99
N ALA A 62 -8.92 3.17 -1.22
CA ALA A 62 -9.31 3.92 -2.40
C ALA A 62 -8.85 3.23 -3.69
N LEU A 63 -7.61 2.74 -3.72
CA LEU A 63 -7.08 2.01 -4.87
C LEU A 63 -7.80 0.67 -5.08
N ALA A 64 -8.08 -0.07 -4.01
CA ALA A 64 -8.84 -1.32 -4.08
C ALA A 64 -10.25 -1.10 -4.68
N GLN A 65 -10.89 0.02 -4.35
CA GLN A 65 -12.17 0.41 -4.94
C GLN A 65 -12.05 0.79 -6.41
N GLN A 66 -10.99 1.51 -6.80
CA GLN A 66 -10.73 1.85 -8.21
C GLN A 66 -10.48 0.61 -9.06
N LEU A 67 -9.83 -0.40 -8.50
CA LEU A 67 -9.58 -1.70 -9.14
C LEU A 67 -10.80 -2.64 -9.09
N GLY A 68 -11.91 -2.22 -8.46
CA GLY A 68 -13.13 -3.03 -8.33
C GLY A 68 -13.03 -4.20 -7.35
N LEU A 69 -12.00 -4.23 -6.51
CA LEU A 69 -11.72 -5.32 -5.56
C LEU A 69 -12.48 -5.16 -4.25
N LEU A 70 -12.81 -3.92 -3.91
CA LEU A 70 -13.59 -3.59 -2.73
C LEU A 70 -14.76 -2.69 -3.16
N PRO A 71 -16.01 -2.99 -2.77
CA PRO A 71 -17.13 -2.11 -3.06
C PRO A 71 -16.98 -0.71 -2.44
N LYS A 72 -17.57 0.30 -3.10
CA LYS A 72 -17.72 1.62 -2.51
C LYS A 72 -18.70 1.54 -1.33
N GLY A 73 -18.38 2.22 -0.23
CA GLY A 73 -19.21 2.19 0.98
C GLY A 73 -19.09 0.92 1.82
N SER A 74 -18.11 0.04 1.55
CA SER A 74 -17.84 -1.12 2.40
C SER A 74 -17.71 -0.76 3.87
N SER A 75 -18.31 -1.60 4.72
CA SER A 75 -18.26 -1.45 6.17
C SER A 75 -16.81 -1.51 6.70
N PRO A 76 -16.54 -0.97 7.90
CA PRO A 76 -15.23 -1.10 8.52
C PRO A 76 -14.75 -2.56 8.64
N MET A 77 -15.67 -3.49 8.93
CA MET A 77 -15.33 -4.92 9.02
C MET A 77 -14.93 -5.49 7.64
N ALA A 78 -15.68 -5.19 6.59
CA ALA A 78 -15.36 -5.67 5.24
C ALA A 78 -14.01 -5.12 4.73
N LYS A 79 -13.66 -3.89 5.11
CA LYS A 79 -12.34 -3.31 4.84
C LYS A 79 -11.23 -4.09 5.55
N LEU A 80 -11.42 -4.36 6.84
CA LEU A 80 -10.47 -5.11 7.66
C LEU A 80 -10.25 -6.54 7.11
N GLU A 81 -11.33 -7.26 6.81
CA GLU A 81 -11.25 -8.62 6.24
C GLU A 81 -10.51 -8.64 4.91
N PHE A 82 -10.81 -7.69 4.02
CA PHE A 82 -10.11 -7.54 2.75
C PHE A 82 -8.61 -7.30 2.95
N TRP A 83 -8.26 -6.41 3.87
CA TRP A 83 -6.86 -6.09 4.16
C TRP A 83 -6.10 -7.28 4.74
N ILE A 84 -6.67 -7.96 5.74
CA ILE A 84 -6.10 -9.18 6.33
C ILE A 84 -5.87 -10.24 5.25
N GLY A 85 -6.82 -10.43 4.34
CA GLY A 85 -6.69 -11.36 3.22
C GLY A 85 -5.49 -11.03 2.32
N GLN A 86 -5.31 -9.76 1.96
CA GLN A 86 -4.17 -9.30 1.15
C GLN A 86 -2.84 -9.53 1.88
N VAL A 87 -2.76 -9.21 3.18
CA VAL A 87 -1.57 -9.41 4.01
C VAL A 87 -1.18 -10.89 4.09
N ASN A 88 -2.15 -11.77 4.36
CA ASN A 88 -1.90 -13.21 4.44
C ASN A 88 -1.38 -13.78 3.12
N CYS A 89 -2.00 -13.42 1.99
CA CYS A 89 -1.54 -13.86 0.67
C CYS A 89 -0.13 -13.35 0.34
N LEU A 90 0.22 -12.13 0.74
CA LEU A 90 1.57 -11.58 0.57
C LEU A 90 2.59 -12.30 1.44
N HIS A 91 2.27 -12.58 2.70
CA HIS A 91 3.12 -13.40 3.56
C HIS A 91 3.35 -14.78 2.98
N ASP A 92 2.30 -15.45 2.53
CA ASP A 92 2.38 -16.76 1.88
C ASP A 92 3.26 -16.75 0.62
N ARG A 93 3.18 -15.69 -0.18
CA ARG A 93 4.00 -15.53 -1.38
C ARG A 93 5.48 -15.34 -1.06
N HIS A 94 5.80 -14.53 -0.05
CA HIS A 94 7.18 -14.16 0.27
C HIS A 94 7.85 -15.05 1.31
N ALA A 95 7.09 -15.80 2.12
CA ALA A 95 7.62 -16.84 3.01
C ALA A 95 8.14 -18.07 2.25
N ARG A 96 7.75 -18.22 0.97
CA ARG A 96 8.21 -19.28 0.06
C ARG A 96 9.42 -18.88 -0.79
N SER A 97 10.00 -17.69 -0.57
CA SER A 97 11.13 -17.14 -1.34
C SER A 97 12.44 -17.18 -0.56
#